data_AF-A0A1C4EZ14-F1
#
_entry.id   AF-A0A1C4EZ14-F1
#
_cell.length_a   1.000
_cell.length_b   1.000
_cell.length_c   1.000
_cell.angle_alpha   90.00
_cell.angle_beta   90.00
_cell.angle_gamma   90.00
#
_symmetry.space_group_name_H-M   'P 1'
#
loop_
_entity.id
_entity.type
_entity.pdbx_description
1 polymer ?
#
loop_
_entity_poly.entity_id
_entity_poly.type
_entity_poly.pdbx_seq_one_letter_code
_entity_poly.pdbx_strand_id
1 'polypeptide(L)' 'MKRLVIITVGKTHSGKTTFAKELEKKLPHSFVMDQDN' A
#
# COMPACT_ATOMS: atom_id res chain seq x y z
N MET A 1 -1.57 -4.91 -21.20
CA MET A 1 -2.00 -4.89 -19.78
C MET A 1 -1.18 -3.85 -19.04
N LYS A 2 -1.79 -3.01 -18.20
CA LYS A 2 -1.07 -2.01 -17.39
C LYS A 2 -1.12 -2.42 -15.92
N ARG A 3 0.04 -2.47 -15.27
CA ARG A 3 0.17 -2.66 -13.83
C ARG A 3 0.75 -1.38 -13.24
N LEU A 4 0.26 -0.97 -12.08
CA LEU A 4 0.70 0.22 -11.38
C LEU A 4 1.42 -0.19 -10.10
N VAL A 5 2.50 0.51 -9.78
CA VAL A 5 3.18 0.41 -8.49
C VAL A 5 2.93 1.71 -7.74
N ILE A 6 2.43 1.60 -6.51
CA ILE A 6 2.19 2.72 -5.61
C ILE A 6 3.14 2.55 -4.43
N ILE A 7 4.06 3.52 -4.25
CA ILE A 7 5.05 3.50 -3.19
C ILE A 7 4.70 4.59 -2.17
N THR A 8 4.63 4.23 -0.90
CA THR A 8 4.46 5.20 0.19
C THR A 8 5.78 5.39 0.94
N VAL A 9 6.18 6.64 1.17
CA VAL A 9 7.43 6.99 1.85
C VAL A 9 7.13 7.96 2.99
N GLY A 10 7.71 7.73 4.18
CA GLY A 10 7.46 8.53 5.37
C GLY A 10 8.08 7.93 6.63
N LYS A 11 8.20 8.73 7.70
CA LYS A 11 8.76 8.32 9.01
C LYS A 11 7.97 7.17 9.64
N THR A 12 8.52 6.51 10.66
CA THR A 12 7.79 5.46 11.42
C THR A 12 6.48 6.02 11.98
N HIS A 13 5.46 5.17 12.09
CA HIS A 13 4.13 5.52 12.58
C HIS A 13 3.40 6.65 11.80
N SER A 14 3.85 7.01 10.60
CA SER A 14 3.19 8.02 9.75
C SER A 14 1.94 7.50 9.01
N GLY A 15 1.40 6.33 9.38
CA GLY A 15 0.18 5.76 8.79
C GLY A 15 0.34 5.06 7.43
N LYS A 16 1.56 4.76 6.99
CA LYS A 16 1.83 4.12 5.67
C LYS A 16 1.10 2.78 5.49
N THR A 17 1.27 1.86 6.44
CA THR A 17 0.60 0.54 6.42
C THR A 17 -0.91 0.68 6.45
N THR A 18 -1.45 1.64 7.22
CA THR A 18 -2.89 1.94 7.25
C THR A 18 -3.38 2.41 5.88
N PHE A 19 -2.68 3.35 5.26
CA PHE A 19 -3.02 3.84 3.92
C PHE A 19 -3.02 2.71 2.88
N ALA A 20 -1.98 1.87 2.84
CA ALA A 20 -1.88 0.77 1.89
C ALA A 20 -3.03 -0.24 2.04
N LYS A 21 -3.39 -0.61 3.27
CA LYS A 21 -4.50 -1.53 3.56
C LYS A 21 -5.87 -0.95 3.20
N GLU A 22 -6.09 0.34 3.46
CA GLU A 22 -7.33 1.01 3.06
C GLU A 22 -7.43 1.20 1.54
N LEU A 23 -6.29 1.38 0.87
CA LEU A 23 -6.22 1.48 -0.58
C LEU A 23 -6.49 0.12 -1.26
N GLU A 24 -5.97 -0.97 -0.72
CA GLU A 24 -6.21 -2.33 -1.21
C GLU A 24 -7.71 -2.67 -1.24
N LYS A 25 -8.46 -2.28 -0.20
CA LYS A 25 -9.93 -2.44 -0.14
C LYS A 25 -10.67 -1.69 -1.26
N LYS A 26 -10.07 -0.63 -1.82
CA LYS A 26 -10.66 0.24 -2.84
C LYS A 26 -10.16 -0.05 -4.26
N LEU A 27 -9.10 -0.83 -4.40
CA LEU A 27 -8.49 -1.20 -5.68
C LEU A 27 -8.63 -2.72 -5.91
N PRO A 28 -9.66 -3.15 -6.67
CA PRO A 28 -9.80 -4.55 -7.05
C PRO A 28 -8.54 -5.06 -7.77
N HIS A 29 -8.17 -6.30 -7.51
CA HIS A 29 -6.98 -6.94 -8.08
C HIS A 29 -5.65 -6.25 -7.72
N SER A 30 -5.59 -5.61 -6.55
CA SER A 30 -4.35 -5.15 -5.92
C SER A 30 -3.91 -6.07 -4.79
N PHE A 31 -2.65 -5.96 -4.40
CA PHE A 31 -2.12 -6.57 -3.19
C PHE A 31 -1.14 -5.60 -2.52
N VAL A 32 -1.02 -5.65 -1.20
CA VAL A 32 -0.01 -4.91 -0.44
C VAL A 32 1.26 -5.76 -0.29
N MET A 33 2.40 -5.18 -0.66
CA MET A 33 3.73 -5.70 -0.31
C MET A 33 4.28 -4.87 0.84
N ASP A 34 4.35 -5.46 2.04
CA ASP A 34 4.89 -4.84 3.26
C ASP A 34 6.07 -5.68 3.76
N GLN A 35 7.21 -5.04 4.02
CA GLN A 35 8.44 -5.72 4.47
C GLN A 35 8.53 -5.78 6.00
N ASP A 36 7.72 -5.00 6.72
CA ASP A 36 7.72 -4.96 8.18
C ASP A 36 7.01 -6.18 8.81
N ASN A 37 6.44 -7.09 8.01
CA ASN A 37 5.59 -8.20 8.47
C ASN A 37 6.07 -9.57 7.96
#